data_AF-A0A2E2QXJ3-F1
#
_entry.id   AF-A0A2E2QXJ3-F1
#
_cell.length_a   1.000
_cell.length_b   1.000
_cell.length_c   1.000
_cell.angle_alpha   90.00
_cell.angle_beta   90.00
_cell.angle_gamma   90.00
#
_symmetry.space_group_name_H-M   'P 1'
#
loop_
_entity.id
_entity.type
_entity.pdbx_description
1 polymer ?
#
loop_
_entity_poly.entity_id
_entity_poly.type
_entity_poly.pdbx_seq_one_letter_code
_entity_poly.pdbx_strand_id
1 'polypeptide(L)'
;MELENKVKYLKQSVLILLFSFFTFFNSKLIFGQENYKLLIPGEEFKNQNQMNNEIRNFSKSGISYFEWRKRKCYRQAFVNFQRSKLCTHDPHMCAQDFAVEEMSFFQQYKKWLLEISKLCADGYLITESDSEFIKKPLQSEFDRFVEFIKSNKEKTDYSKPPLEETLPKKKIKETKNAQKNQGAHGAISLPENNLSELKKEKEIEQEQLRLNKKMKIIEFEKKILTYNKKIRALRIEFDEMILDIEKKVLDTEKKINLLLEELNEKN
;
A
#
# COMPACT_ATOMS: atom_id res chain seq x y z
N MET A 1 -46.04 -27.11 52.11
CA MET A 1 -44.96 -27.89 51.47
C MET A 1 -45.08 -27.97 49.94
N GLU A 2 -46.13 -28.56 49.36
CA GLU A 2 -46.23 -28.71 47.89
C GLU A 2 -46.49 -27.37 47.15
N LEU A 3 -47.28 -26.47 47.76
CA LEU A 3 -47.57 -25.14 47.21
C LEU A 3 -46.34 -24.21 47.24
N GLU A 4 -45.54 -24.29 48.31
CA GLU A 4 -44.34 -23.45 48.49
C GLU A 4 -43.24 -23.83 47.49
N ASN A 5 -43.09 -25.13 47.20
CA ASN A 5 -42.19 -25.59 46.15
C ASN A 5 -42.62 -25.10 44.77
N LYS A 6 -43.92 -25.15 44.43
CA LYS A 6 -44.43 -24.62 43.15
C LYS A 6 -44.18 -23.11 42.99
N VAL A 7 -44.38 -22.33 44.04
CA VAL A 7 -44.10 -20.87 44.03
C VAL A 7 -42.60 -20.59 43.90
N LYS A 8 -41.73 -21.40 44.54
CA LYS A 8 -40.28 -21.27 44.41
C LYS A 8 -39.80 -21.57 42.99
N TYR A 9 -40.32 -22.63 42.37
CA TYR A 9 -40.04 -22.95 40.96
C TYR A 9 -40.52 -21.87 40.00
N LEU A 10 -41.70 -21.29 40.22
CA LEU A 10 -42.23 -20.20 39.39
C LEU A 10 -41.38 -18.92 39.51
N LYS A 11 -40.93 -18.56 40.71
CA LYS A 11 -40.02 -17.43 40.90
C LYS A 11 -38.68 -17.66 40.21
N GLN A 12 -38.15 -18.89 40.28
CA GLN A 12 -36.87 -19.24 39.67
C GLN A 12 -36.95 -19.28 38.14
N SER A 13 -38.04 -19.77 37.55
CA SER A 13 -38.24 -19.78 36.10
C SER A 13 -38.46 -18.37 35.54
N VAL A 14 -39.20 -17.51 36.24
CA VAL A 14 -39.36 -16.09 35.87
C VAL A 14 -38.02 -15.35 35.94
N LEU A 15 -37.18 -15.64 36.94
CA LEU A 15 -35.85 -15.03 37.06
C LEU A 15 -34.92 -15.45 35.92
N ILE A 16 -34.93 -16.74 35.52
CA ILE A 16 -34.17 -17.26 34.38
C ILE A 16 -34.67 -16.67 33.07
N LEU A 17 -35.99 -16.51 32.91
CA LEU A 17 -36.59 -15.86 31.74
C LEU A 17 -36.19 -14.38 31.66
N LEU A 18 -36.24 -13.65 32.77
CA LEU A 18 -35.79 -12.25 32.81
C LEU A 18 -34.30 -12.11 32.52
N PHE A 19 -33.46 -13.01 33.05
CA PHE A 19 -32.02 -13.00 32.80
C PHE A 19 -31.67 -13.36 31.35
N SER A 20 -32.38 -14.32 30.75
CA SER A 20 -32.23 -14.67 29.34
C SER A 20 -32.74 -13.55 28.42
N PHE A 21 -33.85 -12.89 28.76
CA PHE A 21 -34.32 -11.70 28.03
C PHE A 21 -33.32 -10.55 28.13
N PHE A 22 -32.80 -10.27 29.33
CA PHE A 22 -31.85 -9.17 29.56
C PHE A 22 -30.53 -9.40 28.80
N THR A 23 -30.02 -10.63 28.77
CA THR A 23 -28.80 -10.97 28.00
C THR A 23 -29.05 -10.96 26.48
N PHE A 24 -30.21 -11.39 26.00
CA PHE A 24 -30.54 -11.41 24.57
C PHE A 24 -30.84 -10.02 24.00
N PHE A 25 -31.46 -9.12 24.78
CA PHE A 25 -31.72 -7.74 24.36
C PHE A 25 -30.48 -6.85 24.48
N ASN A 26 -29.69 -6.99 25.55
CA ASN A 26 -28.43 -6.25 25.65
C ASN A 26 -27.41 -6.69 24.61
N SER A 27 -27.34 -7.97 24.22
CA SER A 27 -26.46 -8.38 23.13
C SER A 27 -26.85 -7.79 21.77
N LYS A 28 -28.15 -7.55 21.50
CA LYS A 28 -28.58 -6.83 20.27
C LYS A 28 -28.35 -5.32 20.34
N LEU A 29 -28.47 -4.70 21.51
CA LEU A 29 -28.24 -3.26 21.70
C LEU A 29 -26.74 -2.89 21.76
N ILE A 30 -25.89 -3.77 22.29
CA ILE A 30 -24.44 -3.56 22.41
C ILE A 30 -23.71 -3.86 21.09
N PHE A 31 -24.31 -4.65 20.19
CA PHE A 31 -23.82 -4.90 18.84
C PHE A 31 -24.70 -4.24 17.77
N GLY A 32 -25.05 -2.96 17.96
CA GLY A 32 -25.39 -2.11 16.83
C GLY A 32 -24.18 -2.06 15.90
N GLN A 33 -24.12 -2.95 14.90
CA GLN A 33 -22.97 -3.04 14.04
C GLN A 33 -22.81 -1.71 13.30
N GLU A 34 -21.74 -0.98 13.60
CA GLU A 34 -21.44 0.34 13.06
C GLU A 34 -20.98 0.18 11.61
N ASN A 35 -21.89 -0.21 10.73
CA ASN A 35 -21.61 -0.59 9.35
C ASN A 35 -20.92 0.54 8.58
N TYR A 36 -21.22 1.79 8.92
CA TYR A 36 -20.56 2.97 8.36
C TYR A 36 -19.03 2.97 8.60
N LYS A 37 -18.54 2.37 9.69
CA LYS A 37 -17.10 2.21 9.97
C LYS A 37 -16.41 1.22 9.03
N LEU A 38 -17.16 0.39 8.29
CA LEU A 38 -16.61 -0.53 7.28
C LEU A 38 -16.33 0.15 5.93
N LEU A 39 -16.88 1.34 5.72
CA LEU A 39 -16.75 2.11 4.48
C LEU A 39 -15.51 2.99 4.51
N ILE A 40 -14.83 3.10 3.37
CA ILE A 40 -13.80 4.13 3.17
C ILE A 40 -14.47 5.47 2.81
N PRO A 41 -13.76 6.62 2.89
CA PRO A 41 -14.34 7.92 2.57
C PRO A 41 -14.92 7.94 1.15
N GLY A 42 -16.12 8.49 0.99
CA GLY A 42 -16.81 8.57 -0.31
C GLY A 42 -17.35 7.25 -0.86
N GLU A 43 -17.32 6.17 -0.08
CA GLU A 43 -17.93 4.89 -0.41
C GLU A 43 -19.30 4.73 0.27
N GLU A 44 -20.24 4.11 -0.43
CA GLU A 44 -21.55 3.75 0.08
C GLU A 44 -21.86 2.28 -0.24
N PHE A 45 -22.69 1.63 0.57
CA PHE A 45 -23.18 0.30 0.24
C PHE A 45 -24.16 0.39 -0.94
N LYS A 46 -23.90 -0.37 -2.01
CA LYS A 46 -24.78 -0.35 -3.20
C LYS A 46 -26.15 -0.99 -2.92
N ASN A 47 -26.18 -1.96 -2.03
CA ASN A 47 -27.40 -2.67 -1.63
C ASN A 47 -27.20 -3.42 -0.30
N GLN A 48 -28.31 -3.88 0.27
CA GLN A 48 -28.34 -4.62 1.54
C GLN A 48 -27.51 -5.92 1.49
N ASN A 49 -27.50 -6.61 0.35
CA ASN A 49 -26.74 -7.85 0.18
C ASN A 49 -25.22 -7.61 0.26
N GLN A 50 -24.73 -6.53 -0.36
CA GLN A 50 -23.34 -6.11 -0.26
C GLN A 50 -22.98 -5.80 1.20
N MET A 51 -23.81 -5.00 1.88
CA MET A 51 -23.59 -4.64 3.27
C MET A 51 -23.51 -5.88 4.17
N ASN A 52 -24.47 -6.80 4.04
CA ASN A 52 -24.48 -8.06 4.79
C ASN A 52 -23.24 -8.93 4.52
N ASN A 53 -22.77 -8.96 3.27
CA ASN A 53 -21.56 -9.69 2.91
C ASN A 53 -20.31 -9.04 3.49
N GLU A 54 -20.20 -7.71 3.48
CA GLU A 54 -19.07 -7.01 4.10
C GLU A 54 -19.04 -7.20 5.61
N ILE A 55 -20.18 -7.09 6.27
CA ILE A 55 -20.37 -7.39 7.69
C ILE A 55 -19.86 -8.80 8.02
N ARG A 56 -20.27 -9.80 7.22
CA ARG A 56 -19.88 -11.19 7.42
C ARG A 56 -18.38 -11.41 7.18
N ASN A 57 -17.81 -10.78 6.16
CA ASN A 57 -16.39 -10.90 5.86
C ASN A 57 -15.54 -10.20 6.93
N PHE A 58 -16.00 -9.07 7.44
CA PHE A 58 -15.38 -8.35 8.55
C PHE A 58 -15.40 -9.19 9.83
N SER A 59 -16.55 -9.74 10.22
CA SER A 59 -16.64 -10.53 11.46
C SER A 59 -15.73 -11.76 11.44
N LYS A 60 -15.58 -12.41 10.28
CA LYS A 60 -14.66 -13.56 10.09
C LYS A 60 -13.19 -13.17 10.10
N SER A 61 -12.85 -11.91 9.85
CA SER A 61 -11.46 -11.49 9.70
C SER A 61 -10.71 -11.28 11.02
N GLY A 62 -11.44 -11.01 12.11
CA GLY A 62 -10.84 -10.78 13.44
C GLY A 62 -9.99 -9.49 13.55
N ILE A 63 -10.13 -8.54 12.62
CA ILE A 63 -9.38 -7.28 12.61
C ILE A 63 -10.23 -6.09 13.05
N SER A 64 -9.58 -4.97 13.38
CA SER A 64 -10.26 -3.72 13.72
C SER A 64 -10.88 -3.06 12.49
N TYR A 65 -11.87 -2.17 12.70
CA TYR A 65 -12.45 -1.35 11.63
C TYR A 65 -11.39 -0.55 10.85
N PHE A 66 -10.38 -0.04 11.56
CA PHE A 66 -9.27 0.67 10.94
C PHE A 66 -8.47 -0.21 9.98
N GLU A 67 -8.06 -1.41 10.42
CA GLU A 67 -7.31 -2.35 9.58
C GLU A 67 -8.17 -2.88 8.42
N TRP A 68 -9.47 -3.02 8.61
CA TRP A 68 -10.42 -3.32 7.53
C TRP A 68 -10.43 -2.22 6.46
N ARG A 69 -10.62 -0.97 6.85
CA ARG A 69 -10.59 0.18 5.93
C ARG A 69 -9.24 0.30 5.24
N LYS A 70 -8.13 0.13 5.97
CA LYS A 70 -6.78 0.17 5.41
C LYS A 70 -6.57 -0.86 4.30
N ARG A 71 -7.08 -2.09 4.45
CA ARG A 71 -7.04 -3.10 3.38
C ARG A 71 -7.84 -2.68 2.15
N LYS A 72 -9.01 -2.06 2.33
CA LYS A 72 -9.82 -1.54 1.22
C LYS A 72 -9.13 -0.36 0.54
N CYS A 73 -8.66 0.61 1.33
CA CYS A 73 -7.89 1.76 0.88
C CYS A 73 -6.62 1.34 0.12
N TYR A 74 -5.95 0.25 0.50
CA TYR A 74 -4.79 -0.25 -0.24
C TYR A 74 -5.13 -0.68 -1.66
N ARG A 75 -6.26 -1.37 -1.84
CA ARG A 75 -6.73 -1.74 -3.19
C ARG A 75 -7.04 -0.49 -4.02
N GLN A 76 -7.69 0.51 -3.42
CA GLN A 76 -7.99 1.77 -4.09
C GLN A 76 -6.72 2.56 -4.44
N ALA A 77 -5.79 2.69 -3.49
CA ALA A 77 -4.51 3.36 -3.67
C ALA A 77 -3.70 2.68 -4.77
N PHE A 78 -3.64 1.34 -4.78
CA PHE A 78 -2.97 0.60 -5.82
C PHE A 78 -3.51 0.94 -7.22
N VAL A 79 -4.84 1.02 -7.38
CA VAL A 79 -5.47 1.40 -8.66
C VAL A 79 -5.22 2.87 -9.01
N ASN A 80 -5.47 3.79 -8.08
CA ASN A 80 -5.32 5.24 -8.30
C ASN A 80 -3.88 5.61 -8.66
N PHE A 81 -2.91 4.98 -8.02
CA PHE A 81 -1.50 5.30 -8.18
C PHE A 81 -0.76 4.40 -9.16
N GLN A 82 -1.46 3.42 -9.77
CA GLN A 82 -0.92 2.57 -10.82
C GLN A 82 -0.32 3.42 -11.95
N ARG A 83 -0.98 4.51 -12.35
CA ARG A 83 -0.52 5.41 -13.43
C ARG A 83 0.27 6.62 -12.93
N SER A 84 0.52 6.71 -11.63
CA SER A 84 1.23 7.84 -11.03
C SER A 84 2.73 7.73 -11.27
N LYS A 85 3.46 8.83 -11.05
CA LYS A 85 4.93 8.84 -11.11
C LYS A 85 5.60 8.24 -9.87
N LEU A 86 4.85 7.62 -8.95
CA LEU A 86 5.40 6.87 -7.82
C LEU A 86 6.12 5.60 -8.26
N CYS A 87 5.70 5.00 -9.38
CA CYS A 87 6.37 3.86 -9.99
C CYS A 87 7.26 4.36 -11.14
N THR A 88 8.54 4.01 -11.11
CA THR A 88 9.53 4.34 -12.16
C THR A 88 9.40 3.46 -13.40
N HIS A 89 8.78 2.28 -13.27
CA HIS A 89 8.66 1.26 -14.31
C HIS A 89 7.22 1.13 -14.81
N ASP A 90 6.97 0.21 -15.74
CA ASP A 90 5.61 -0.11 -16.18
C ASP A 90 4.75 -0.45 -14.93
N PRO A 91 3.52 0.08 -14.81
CA PRO A 91 2.66 -0.22 -13.68
C PRO A 91 2.38 -1.72 -13.49
N HIS A 92 2.45 -2.52 -14.57
CA HIS A 92 2.40 -3.97 -14.52
C HIS A 92 3.69 -4.59 -13.97
N MET A 93 4.86 -3.98 -14.21
CA MET A 93 6.14 -4.39 -13.59
C MET A 93 6.18 -4.04 -12.09
N CYS A 94 5.59 -2.92 -11.70
CA CYS A 94 5.36 -2.62 -10.28
C CYS A 94 4.31 -3.54 -9.63
N ALA A 95 3.58 -4.35 -10.40
CA ALA A 95 2.63 -5.35 -9.91
C ALA A 95 3.18 -6.79 -10.01
N GLN A 96 4.04 -7.04 -10.99
CA GLN A 96 4.61 -8.32 -11.38
C GLN A 96 6.03 -8.08 -11.92
N ASP A 97 7.06 -8.14 -11.07
CA ASP A 97 8.23 -8.99 -11.28
C ASP A 97 9.27 -8.88 -10.15
N PHE A 98 9.86 -10.03 -9.83
CA PHE A 98 10.90 -10.23 -8.84
C PHE A 98 12.25 -10.38 -9.57
N ALA A 99 13.01 -9.29 -9.67
CA ALA A 99 14.44 -9.35 -9.99
C ALA A 99 15.22 -8.57 -8.92
N VAL A 100 16.27 -9.19 -8.40
CA VAL A 100 16.82 -8.99 -7.04
C VAL A 100 17.51 -7.63 -6.80
N GLU A 101 17.67 -6.76 -7.80
CA GLU A 101 18.24 -5.42 -7.64
C GLU A 101 17.19 -4.28 -7.51
N GLU A 102 15.95 -4.47 -7.97
CA GLU A 102 14.88 -3.46 -7.94
C GLU A 102 13.94 -3.57 -6.72
N MET A 103 14.24 -4.50 -5.81
CA MET A 103 13.44 -4.79 -4.61
C MET A 103 13.26 -3.56 -3.71
N SER A 104 14.27 -2.68 -3.61
CA SER A 104 14.22 -1.48 -2.77
C SER A 104 13.20 -0.45 -3.28
N PHE A 105 13.10 -0.27 -4.60
CA PHE A 105 12.11 0.62 -5.22
C PHE A 105 10.70 0.08 -5.05
N PHE A 106 10.49 -1.22 -5.25
CA PHE A 106 9.19 -1.83 -4.99
C PHE A 106 8.81 -1.78 -3.51
N GLN A 107 9.77 -2.03 -2.60
CA GLN A 107 9.54 -1.87 -1.16
C GLN A 107 9.16 -0.43 -0.83
N GLN A 108 9.79 0.56 -1.46
CA GLN A 108 9.47 1.97 -1.26
C GLN A 108 8.10 2.32 -1.82
N TYR A 109 7.78 1.88 -3.03
CA TYR A 109 6.45 2.05 -3.62
C TYR A 109 5.36 1.41 -2.76
N LYS A 110 5.60 0.19 -2.28
CA LYS A 110 4.70 -0.50 -1.34
C LYS A 110 4.55 0.26 -0.03
N LYS A 111 5.63 0.83 0.53
CA LYS A 111 5.57 1.69 1.73
C LYS A 111 4.70 2.91 1.48
N TRP A 112 4.90 3.63 0.37
CA TRP A 112 4.07 4.77 -0.01
C TRP A 112 2.60 4.39 -0.18
N LEU A 113 2.30 3.28 -0.86
CA LEU A 113 0.92 2.79 -0.97
C LEU A 113 0.31 2.47 0.39
N LEU A 114 1.06 1.85 1.30
CA LEU A 114 0.60 1.57 2.67
C LEU A 114 0.35 2.86 3.46
N GLU A 115 1.16 3.90 3.28
CA GLU A 115 0.96 5.21 3.89
C GLU A 115 -0.25 5.95 3.32
N ILE A 116 -0.45 5.94 1.99
CA ILE A 116 -1.68 6.43 1.34
C ILE A 116 -2.90 5.68 1.90
N SER A 117 -2.78 4.36 2.06
CA SER A 117 -3.85 3.52 2.61
C SER A 117 -4.19 3.89 4.05
N LYS A 118 -3.17 4.25 4.84
CA LYS A 118 -3.34 4.71 6.21
C LYS A 118 -4.10 6.04 6.25
N LEU A 119 -3.72 7.02 5.43
CA LEU A 119 -4.42 8.30 5.32
C LEU A 119 -5.88 8.12 4.92
N CYS A 120 -6.14 7.25 3.93
CA CYS A 120 -7.51 6.92 3.55
C CYS A 120 -8.29 6.25 4.70
N ALA A 121 -7.67 5.32 5.43
CA ALA A 121 -8.31 4.63 6.56
C ALA A 121 -8.57 5.55 7.77
N ASP A 122 -7.74 6.59 7.93
CA ASP A 122 -7.90 7.68 8.89
C ASP A 122 -9.09 8.57 8.53
N GLY A 123 -9.51 8.62 7.26
CA GLY A 123 -10.72 9.32 6.82
C GLY A 123 -10.54 10.31 5.66
N TYR A 124 -9.35 10.42 5.06
CA TYR A 124 -9.13 11.34 3.94
C TYR A 124 -9.55 10.71 2.60
N LEU A 125 -10.36 11.43 1.82
CA LEU A 125 -10.76 10.98 0.48
C LEU A 125 -9.61 11.18 -0.53
N ILE A 126 -9.05 10.07 -1.02
CA ILE A 126 -7.95 10.08 -2.00
C ILE A 126 -8.45 9.56 -3.35
N THR A 127 -8.37 10.38 -4.38
CA THR A 127 -8.85 10.12 -5.74
C THR A 127 -7.69 9.97 -6.73
N GLU A 128 -7.98 9.48 -7.94
CA GLU A 128 -6.98 9.34 -9.01
C GLU A 128 -6.33 10.69 -9.37
N SER A 129 -7.09 11.78 -9.35
CA SER A 129 -6.57 13.14 -9.60
C SER A 129 -5.48 13.57 -8.61
N ASP A 130 -5.54 13.10 -7.37
CA ASP A 130 -4.53 13.48 -6.36
C ASP A 130 -3.17 12.85 -6.68
N SER A 131 -3.16 11.77 -7.47
CA SER A 131 -1.92 11.11 -7.89
C SER A 131 -1.07 11.96 -8.83
N GLU A 132 -1.68 12.93 -9.53
CA GLU A 132 -1.00 13.88 -10.42
C GLU A 132 -0.12 14.88 -9.65
N PHE A 133 -0.38 15.06 -8.36
CA PHE A 133 0.44 15.92 -7.50
C PHE A 133 1.88 15.39 -7.40
N ILE A 134 2.05 14.07 -7.49
CA ILE A 134 3.35 13.42 -7.37
C ILE A 134 4.01 13.40 -8.74
N LYS A 135 5.02 14.25 -8.92
CA LYS A 135 5.70 14.42 -10.20
C LYS A 135 6.89 13.49 -10.38
N LYS A 136 7.49 13.04 -9.28
CA LYS A 136 8.69 12.20 -9.26
C LYS A 136 8.62 11.19 -8.10
N PRO A 137 9.26 10.02 -8.23
CA PRO A 137 9.32 9.00 -7.19
C PRO A 137 10.40 9.37 -6.16
N LEU A 138 10.18 10.46 -5.42
CA LEU A 138 11.06 10.96 -4.37
C LEU A 138 10.28 11.03 -3.07
N GLN A 139 10.93 10.70 -1.94
CA GLN A 139 10.30 10.78 -0.63
C GLN A 139 9.80 12.21 -0.34
N SER A 140 10.56 13.25 -0.69
CA SER A 140 10.15 14.64 -0.48
C SER A 140 8.91 15.05 -1.27
N GLU A 141 8.68 14.48 -2.45
CA GLU A 141 7.44 14.71 -3.22
C GLU A 141 6.26 13.98 -2.59
N PHE A 142 6.50 12.78 -2.07
CA PHE A 142 5.50 12.02 -1.32
C PHE A 142 5.12 12.72 0.00
N ASP A 143 6.09 13.23 0.75
CA ASP A 143 5.85 13.96 2.01
C ASP A 143 4.98 15.21 1.76
N ARG A 144 5.29 15.97 0.70
CA ARG A 144 4.46 17.11 0.25
C ARG A 144 3.04 16.68 -0.12
N PHE A 145 2.89 15.52 -0.76
CA PHE A 145 1.57 14.96 -1.05
C PHE A 145 0.79 14.66 0.24
N VAL A 146 1.44 14.04 1.23
CA VAL A 146 0.82 13.75 2.53
C VAL A 146 0.37 15.02 3.23
N GLU A 147 1.22 16.06 3.24
CA GLU A 147 0.88 17.37 3.80
C GLU A 147 -0.28 18.04 3.05
N PHE A 148 -0.28 17.97 1.72
CA PHE A 148 -1.35 18.48 0.88
C PHE A 148 -2.70 17.83 1.24
N ILE A 149 -2.74 16.50 1.38
CA ILE A 149 -3.97 15.78 1.74
C ILE A 149 -4.45 16.20 3.13
N LYS A 150 -3.56 16.24 4.12
CA LYS A 150 -3.92 16.59 5.51
C LYS A 150 -4.42 18.02 5.66
N SER A 151 -3.89 18.95 4.85
CA SER A 151 -4.20 20.38 4.97
C SER A 151 -5.42 20.80 4.16
N ASN A 152 -5.65 20.16 3.01
CA ASN A 152 -6.66 20.61 2.05
C ASN A 152 -7.89 19.70 1.95
N LYS A 153 -7.84 18.48 2.51
CA LYS A 153 -8.97 17.55 2.42
C LYS A 153 -9.65 17.35 3.76
N GLU A 154 -10.97 17.31 3.70
CA GLU A 154 -11.81 17.00 4.85
C GLU A 154 -11.62 15.54 5.28
N LYS A 155 -11.57 15.34 6.59
CA LYS A 155 -11.40 14.03 7.21
C LYS A 155 -12.75 13.52 7.69
N THR A 156 -13.15 12.36 7.19
CA THR A 156 -14.36 11.66 7.65
C THR A 156 -14.23 11.28 9.13
N ASP A 157 -15.16 11.74 9.97
CA ASP A 157 -15.20 11.36 11.38
C ASP A 157 -15.93 10.03 11.56
N TYR A 158 -15.16 8.96 11.80
CA TYR A 158 -15.71 7.64 12.07
C TYR A 158 -16.17 7.45 13.52
N SER A 159 -15.97 8.41 14.42
CA SER A 159 -16.44 8.28 15.81
C SER A 159 -17.95 8.46 15.92
N LYS A 160 -18.58 9.07 14.92
CA LYS A 160 -20.01 9.35 14.86
C LYS A 160 -20.61 8.75 13.59
N PRO A 161 -21.87 8.30 13.63
CA PRO A 161 -22.57 7.96 12.39
C PRO A 161 -22.66 9.22 11.52
N PRO A 162 -22.59 9.08 10.18
CA PRO A 162 -22.81 10.20 9.29
C PRO A 162 -24.17 10.83 9.60
N LEU A 163 -24.19 12.15 9.78
CA LEU A 163 -25.44 12.91 9.92
C LEU A 163 -26.28 12.69 8.66
N GLU A 164 -27.55 12.31 8.83
CA GLU A 164 -28.47 11.97 7.74
C GLU A 164 -28.83 13.17 6.83
N GLU A 165 -28.19 14.32 7.01
CA GLU A 165 -28.49 15.55 6.29
C GLU A 165 -27.36 15.93 5.33
N THR A 166 -27.75 16.08 4.06
CA THR A 166 -26.97 16.53 2.89
C THR A 166 -26.10 15.50 2.16
N LEU A 167 -26.67 14.33 1.85
CA LEU A 167 -26.36 13.74 0.53
C LEU A 167 -26.92 14.70 -0.53
N PRO A 168 -26.11 15.37 -1.38
CA PRO A 168 -26.65 15.85 -2.62
C PRO A 168 -27.18 14.59 -3.32
N LYS A 169 -28.51 14.50 -3.49
CA LYS A 169 -29.13 13.56 -4.42
C LYS A 169 -28.42 13.74 -5.76
N LYS A 170 -27.37 12.96 -6.02
CA LYS A 170 -26.77 12.85 -7.33
C LYS A 170 -27.90 12.33 -8.20
N LYS A 171 -28.46 13.23 -9.02
CA LYS A 171 -29.32 12.84 -10.14
C LYS A 171 -28.60 11.68 -10.81
N ILE A 172 -29.24 10.51 -10.78
CA ILE A 172 -28.88 9.37 -11.59
C ILE A 172 -28.99 9.88 -13.04
N LYS A 173 -27.89 10.43 -13.56
CA LYS A 173 -27.69 10.47 -15.00
C LYS A 173 -27.36 9.04 -15.35
N GLU A 174 -28.37 8.34 -15.88
CA GLU A 174 -28.21 7.11 -16.62
C GLU A 174 -27.10 7.32 -17.66
N THR A 175 -25.88 6.99 -17.25
CA THR A 175 -24.75 6.96 -18.15
C THR A 175 -24.77 5.56 -18.70
N LYS A 176 -25.29 5.45 -19.92
CA LYS A 176 -25.36 4.22 -20.72
C LYS A 176 -24.14 3.34 -20.48
N ASN A 177 -24.41 2.07 -20.22
CA ASN A 177 -23.49 0.94 -20.17
C ASN A 177 -22.20 1.16 -20.98
N ALA A 178 -21.12 1.56 -20.29
CA ALA A 178 -19.77 1.25 -20.72
C ALA A 178 -19.34 0.02 -19.91
N GLN A 179 -19.61 -1.14 -20.48
CA GLN A 179 -19.07 -2.42 -20.06
C GLN A 179 -17.54 -2.27 -20.02
N LYS A 180 -16.98 -2.02 -18.84
CA LYS A 180 -15.53 -2.06 -18.63
C LYS A 180 -15.12 -3.53 -18.75
N ASN A 181 -14.69 -3.89 -19.94
CA ASN A 181 -14.07 -5.17 -20.24
C ASN A 181 -12.91 -5.39 -19.27
N GLN A 182 -13.10 -6.35 -18.36
CA GLN A 182 -12.02 -7.02 -17.65
C GLN A 182 -11.70 -8.25 -18.49
N GLY A 183 -10.57 -8.23 -19.21
CA GLY A 183 -10.13 -9.37 -20.00
C GLY A 183 -9.33 -8.97 -21.23
N ALA A 184 -8.14 -9.56 -21.37
CA ALA A 184 -7.29 -9.48 -22.53
C ALA A 184 -7.97 -10.15 -23.76
N HIS A 185 -7.62 -9.66 -24.96
CA HIS A 185 -8.01 -10.13 -26.30
C HIS A 185 -9.36 -9.63 -26.86
N GLY A 186 -9.29 -8.87 -27.96
CA GLY A 186 -10.41 -8.61 -28.86
C GLY A 186 -10.67 -7.13 -29.16
N ALA A 187 -9.83 -6.50 -30.00
CA ALA A 187 -10.19 -5.25 -30.66
C ALA A 187 -10.39 -5.53 -32.16
N ILE A 188 -11.62 -5.39 -32.64
CA ILE A 188 -11.94 -5.30 -34.07
C ILE A 188 -11.85 -3.82 -34.44
N SER A 189 -11.06 -3.50 -35.45
CA SER A 189 -10.92 -2.15 -36.01
C SER A 189 -11.90 -1.94 -37.19
N LEU A 190 -12.47 -0.74 -37.28
CA LEU A 190 -13.21 -0.25 -38.45
C LEU A 190 -12.34 0.78 -39.22
N PRO A 191 -12.52 0.93 -40.55
CA PRO A 191 -11.44 1.33 -41.47
C PRO A 191 -11.32 2.85 -41.65
N GLU A 192 -10.07 3.31 -41.84
CA GLU A 192 -9.72 4.66 -42.30
C GLU A 192 -9.37 4.62 -43.79
N ASN A 193 -9.77 5.64 -44.55
CA ASN A 193 -9.11 5.96 -45.81
C ASN A 193 -8.74 7.45 -45.85
N ASN A 194 -7.51 7.69 -46.33
CA ASN A 194 -6.83 8.96 -46.65
C ASN A 194 -6.02 9.68 -45.55
N LEU A 195 -5.67 9.00 -44.44
CA LEU A 195 -4.79 9.54 -43.38
C LEU A 195 -3.43 8.79 -43.25
N SER A 196 -3.13 7.89 -44.18
CA SER A 196 -2.11 6.83 -44.02
C SER A 196 -0.65 7.28 -44.18
N GLU A 197 -0.36 8.29 -45.00
CA GLU A 197 1.03 8.67 -45.30
C GLU A 197 1.60 9.69 -44.29
N LEU A 198 0.83 10.72 -43.93
CA LEU A 198 1.21 11.70 -42.91
C LEU A 198 1.31 11.12 -41.48
N LYS A 199 0.59 10.03 -41.21
CA LYS A 199 0.71 9.28 -39.94
C LYS A 199 2.01 8.47 -39.89
N LYS A 200 2.37 7.79 -40.98
CA LYS A 200 3.59 6.98 -41.06
C LYS A 200 4.86 7.81 -40.85
N GLU A 201 4.92 9.01 -41.42
CA GLU A 201 6.10 9.87 -41.29
C GLU A 201 6.28 10.38 -39.83
N LYS A 202 5.19 10.76 -39.16
CA LYS A 202 5.21 11.13 -37.73
C LYS A 202 5.50 9.94 -36.81
N GLU A 203 5.05 8.74 -37.16
CA GLU A 203 5.36 7.50 -36.42
C GLU A 203 6.85 7.17 -36.51
N ILE A 204 7.46 7.30 -37.71
CA ILE A 204 8.90 7.09 -37.92
C ILE A 204 9.72 8.11 -37.11
N GLU A 205 9.34 9.38 -37.09
CA GLU A 205 10.05 10.42 -36.33
C GLU A 205 9.96 10.17 -34.80
N GLN A 206 8.79 9.77 -34.30
CA GLN A 206 8.62 9.41 -32.89
C GLN A 206 9.42 8.17 -32.51
N GLU A 207 9.51 7.19 -33.40
CA GLU A 207 10.29 5.97 -33.18
C GLU A 207 11.80 6.25 -33.17
N GLN A 208 12.29 7.09 -34.09
CA GLN A 208 13.67 7.57 -34.08
C GLN A 208 14.00 8.32 -32.78
N LEU A 209 13.12 9.21 -32.32
CA LEU A 209 13.30 9.94 -31.06
C LEU A 209 13.34 8.97 -29.85
N ARG A 210 12.48 7.94 -29.86
CA ARG A 210 12.45 6.90 -28.82
C ARG A 210 13.73 6.06 -28.81
N LEU A 211 14.21 5.66 -29.98
CA LEU A 211 15.47 4.92 -30.14
C LEU A 211 16.67 5.75 -29.65
N ASN A 212 16.71 7.05 -29.99
CA ASN A 212 17.79 7.93 -29.56
C ASN A 212 17.83 8.10 -28.02
N LYS A 213 16.66 8.18 -27.37
CA LYS A 213 16.57 8.18 -25.90
C LYS A 213 17.06 6.87 -25.29
N LYS A 214 16.68 5.72 -25.87
CA LYS A 214 17.15 4.39 -25.42
C LYS A 214 18.67 4.25 -25.57
N MET A 215 19.24 4.71 -26.68
CA MET A 215 20.69 4.67 -26.91
C MET A 215 21.47 5.47 -25.88
N LYS A 216 20.98 6.67 -25.51
CA LYS A 216 21.58 7.47 -24.43
C LYS A 216 21.53 6.74 -23.09
N ILE A 217 20.41 6.10 -22.75
CA ILE A 217 20.26 5.31 -21.52
C ILE A 217 21.30 4.17 -21.49
N ILE A 218 21.40 3.40 -22.57
CA ILE A 218 22.37 2.29 -22.69
C ILE A 218 23.81 2.80 -22.55
N GLU A 219 24.14 3.97 -23.10
CA GLU A 219 25.46 4.56 -22.95
C GLU A 219 25.78 4.94 -21.49
N PHE A 220 24.79 5.51 -20.77
CA PHE A 220 24.92 5.80 -19.35
C PHE A 220 25.05 4.52 -18.50
N GLU A 221 24.26 3.49 -18.79
CA GLU A 221 24.33 2.18 -18.12
C GLU A 221 25.72 1.55 -18.29
N LYS A 222 26.30 1.61 -19.50
CA LYS A 222 27.67 1.15 -19.74
C LYS A 222 28.68 1.91 -18.90
N LYS A 223 28.57 3.24 -18.79
CA LYS A 223 29.45 4.05 -17.95
C LYS A 223 29.32 3.67 -16.46
N ILE A 224 28.10 3.52 -15.96
CA ILE A 224 27.82 3.10 -14.58
C ILE A 224 28.43 1.72 -14.31
N LEU A 225 28.26 0.77 -15.22
CA LEU A 225 28.84 -0.57 -15.11
C LEU A 225 30.37 -0.51 -15.02
N THR A 226 31.02 0.33 -15.83
CA THR A 226 32.47 0.55 -15.76
C THR A 226 32.90 1.14 -14.42
N TYR A 227 32.18 2.13 -13.89
CA TYR A 227 32.47 2.71 -12.57
C TYR A 227 32.31 1.68 -11.45
N ASN A 228 31.26 0.87 -11.47
CA ASN A 228 31.03 -0.17 -10.47
C ASN A 228 32.15 -1.23 -10.47
N LYS A 229 32.66 -1.61 -11.65
CA LYS A 229 33.83 -2.50 -11.76
C LYS A 229 35.08 -1.88 -11.12
N LYS A 230 35.33 -0.58 -11.35
CA LYS A 230 36.46 0.15 -10.74
C LYS A 230 36.32 0.25 -9.22
N ILE A 231 35.13 0.58 -8.72
CA ILE A 231 34.84 0.64 -7.28
C ILE A 231 35.08 -0.71 -6.62
N ARG A 232 34.65 -1.81 -7.27
CA ARG A 232 34.88 -3.17 -6.76
C ARG A 232 36.37 -3.51 -6.69
N ALA A 233 37.15 -3.14 -7.70
CA ALA A 233 38.60 -3.36 -7.69
C ALA A 233 39.28 -2.59 -6.55
N LEU A 234 38.94 -1.31 -6.37
CA LEU A 234 39.47 -0.48 -5.27
C LEU A 234 39.09 -1.03 -3.89
N ARG A 235 37.88 -1.60 -3.76
CA ARG A 235 37.46 -2.21 -2.49
C ARG A 235 38.29 -3.45 -2.15
N ILE A 236 38.57 -4.30 -3.14
CA ILE A 236 39.42 -5.48 -2.96
C ILE A 236 40.84 -5.05 -2.54
N GLU A 237 41.40 -4.04 -3.22
CA GLU A 237 42.71 -3.48 -2.88
C GLU A 237 42.74 -2.92 -1.44
N PHE A 238 41.67 -2.25 -1.02
CA PHE A 238 41.55 -1.73 0.34
C PHE A 238 41.45 -2.85 1.40
N ASP A 239 40.67 -3.90 1.12
CA ASP A 239 40.54 -5.06 2.00
C ASP A 239 41.88 -5.81 2.13
N GLU A 240 42.65 -5.94 1.06
CA GLU A 240 44.01 -6.52 1.08
C GLU A 240 44.97 -5.69 1.96
N MET A 241 44.92 -4.37 1.86
CA MET A 241 45.71 -3.48 2.73
C MET A 241 45.34 -3.61 4.21
N ILE A 242 44.03 -3.72 4.53
CA ILE A 242 43.59 -3.94 5.91
C ILE A 242 44.14 -5.24 6.45
N LEU A 243 44.03 -6.33 5.69
CA LEU A 243 44.54 -7.65 6.11
C LEU A 243 46.05 -7.64 6.37
N ASP A 244 46.84 -6.92 5.56
CA ASP A 244 48.28 -6.76 5.79
C ASP A 244 48.59 -5.98 7.08
N ILE A 245 47.80 -4.93 7.37
CA ILE A 245 47.92 -4.15 8.61
C ILE A 245 47.56 -5.01 9.82
N GLU A 246 46.43 -5.73 9.78
CA GLU A 246 45.98 -6.61 10.87
C GLU A 246 47.03 -7.68 11.18
N LYS A 247 47.65 -8.26 10.15
CA LYS A 247 48.74 -9.23 10.32
C LYS A 247 49.95 -8.62 11.02
N LYS A 248 50.36 -7.41 10.64
CA LYS A 248 51.47 -6.70 11.29
C LYS A 248 51.16 -6.35 12.75
N VAL A 249 49.92 -5.96 13.06
CA VAL A 249 49.46 -5.71 14.43
C VAL A 249 49.56 -6.99 15.25
N LEU A 250 49.01 -8.10 14.75
CA LEU A 250 49.05 -9.40 15.43
C LEU A 250 50.49 -9.88 15.69
N ASP A 251 51.39 -9.74 14.72
CA ASP A 251 52.79 -10.12 14.87
C ASP A 251 53.51 -9.23 15.90
N THR A 252 53.11 -7.96 16.01
CA THR A 252 53.64 -7.04 17.01
C THR A 252 53.12 -7.38 18.40
N GLU A 253 51.83 -7.68 18.55
CA GLU A 253 51.22 -8.13 19.82
C GLU A 253 51.88 -9.41 20.33
N LYS A 254 52.15 -10.39 19.45
CA LYS A 254 52.89 -11.60 19.81
C LYS A 254 54.27 -11.31 20.38
N LYS A 255 55.02 -10.38 19.75
CA LYS A 255 56.35 -9.97 20.24
C LYS A 255 56.26 -9.28 21.60
N ILE A 256 55.27 -8.42 21.80
CA ILE A 256 55.04 -7.75 23.10
C ILE A 256 54.74 -8.79 24.18
N ASN A 257 53.86 -9.76 23.90
CA ASN A 257 53.52 -10.80 24.87
C ASN A 257 54.72 -11.67 25.26
N LEU A 258 55.54 -12.08 24.28
CA LEU A 258 56.78 -12.82 24.55
C LEU A 258 57.74 -12.02 25.44
N LEU A 259 57.93 -10.73 25.15
CA LEU A 259 58.77 -9.86 25.96
C LEU A 259 58.23 -9.68 27.38
N LEU A 260 56.90 -9.62 27.56
CA LEU A 260 56.27 -9.54 28.88
C LEU A 260 56.46 -10.84 29.68
N GLU A 261 56.37 -12.00 29.04
CA GLU A 261 56.65 -13.29 29.67
C GLU A 261 58.12 -13.36 30.14
N GLU A 262 59.08 -13.02 29.28
CA GLU A 262 60.50 -12.97 29.64
C GLU A 262 60.82 -12.00 30.77
N LEU A 263 60.08 -10.88 30.87
CA LEU A 263 60.26 -9.90 31.94
C LEU A 263 59.70 -10.39 33.28
N ASN A 264 58.59 -11.14 33.24
CA ASN A 264 57.98 -11.74 34.42
C ASN A 264 58.79 -12.91 34.97
N GLU A 265 59.51 -13.66 34.13
CA GLU A 265 60.41 -14.74 34.59
C GLU A 265 61.70 -14.21 35.25
N LYS A 266 62.07 -12.94 35.02
CA LYS A 266 63.29 -12.31 35.55
C LYS A 266 63.08 -11.53 36.86
N ASN A 267 61.84 -11.28 37.26
CA ASN A 267 61.48 -10.58 38.50
C ASN A 267 60.90 -11.55 39.53
#